data_AF-A0A8H7WSC3-F1
#
_entry.id   AF-A0A8H7WSC3-F1
#
_cell.length_a   1.000
_cell.length_b   1.000
_cell.length_c   1.000
_cell.angle_alpha   90.00
_cell.angle_beta   90.00
_cell.angle_gamma   90.00
#
_symmetry.space_group_name_H-M   'P 1'
#
loop_
_entity.id
_entity.type
_entity.pdbx_description
1 polymer ?
#
loop_
_entity_poly.entity_id
_entity_poly.type
_entity_poly.pdbx_seq_one_letter_code
_entity_poly.pdbx_strand_id
1 'polypeptide(L)'
;MDDETSSRDSFDNGPRTNTANAKFNREVIERLQVALQQNPEVNLLSVIPSDYINQLRGVKPNALPKPKSCPKPPRRPDFCRDLVARAKTATVIHELSEATTLFLSKYLEPNGPFQDPTQCLVAVLTRMISGSEKVWEGQTRGVVLKCDENLVAKIISSNDDYTDVRIMFMTYFPCITLEKAWGSLTHDDKVLIQQQLDEIFCKLRQLKNNGGRMGGVGGEGVKEDHRFSHSSKGIITTPEQFKDFRFSVSQAASTSWITFFRSFLPRPKEDCVFTHGDVRLANIMVKTDDDNNFVVSGIIDWEDSGFYPEYFESTRVLYMFCMDSDVDWYAYLPACISPARHPMRWLVNRLREHTIN
;
A
#
# COMPACT_ATOMS: atom_id res chain seq x y z
N MET A 1 -42.75 -11.32 28.85
CA MET A 1 -43.49 -10.36 28.01
C MET A 1 -42.46 -9.39 27.50
N ASP A 2 -41.97 -9.76 26.32
CA ASP A 2 -41.15 -9.00 25.40
C ASP A 2 -41.89 -7.69 25.04
N ASP A 3 -41.27 -6.60 24.60
CA ASP A 3 -40.41 -6.56 23.42
C ASP A 3 -39.65 -5.21 23.36
N GLU A 4 -38.40 -5.29 22.91
CA GLU A 4 -37.49 -4.17 22.66
C GLU A 4 -37.85 -3.47 21.34
N THR A 5 -38.00 -2.15 21.37
CA THR A 5 -38.15 -1.32 20.17
C THR A 5 -36.77 -0.98 19.59
N SER A 6 -36.27 -1.85 18.71
CA SER A 6 -35.08 -1.59 17.89
C SER A 6 -35.43 -0.73 16.67
N SER A 7 -34.89 0.48 16.64
CA SER A 7 -34.90 1.44 15.55
C SER A 7 -34.19 0.88 14.32
N ARG A 8 -34.95 0.58 13.25
CA ARG A 8 -34.42 0.30 11.92
C ARG A 8 -34.01 1.60 11.24
N ASP A 9 -32.73 1.93 11.27
CA ASP A 9 -32.16 2.98 10.42
C ASP A 9 -32.10 2.52 8.96
N SER A 10 -32.76 3.30 8.12
CA SER A 10 -32.95 3.08 6.69
C SER A 10 -31.70 3.44 5.87
N PHE A 11 -30.95 2.43 5.43
CA PHE A 11 -30.02 2.54 4.31
C PHE A 11 -30.77 2.27 3.00
N ASP A 12 -31.51 3.25 2.47
CA ASP A 12 -32.03 3.16 1.10
C ASP A 12 -32.01 4.52 0.41
N ASN A 13 -30.89 4.84 -0.24
CA ASN A 13 -30.80 5.90 -1.24
C ASN A 13 -29.71 5.57 -2.28
N GLY A 14 -29.87 4.42 -2.94
CA GLY A 14 -29.15 4.06 -4.17
C GLY A 14 -30.13 3.92 -5.35
N PRO A 15 -29.67 4.05 -6.61
CA PRO A 15 -30.54 3.92 -7.77
C PRO A 15 -31.21 2.54 -7.78
N ARG A 16 -32.53 2.50 -7.59
CA ARG A 16 -33.33 1.27 -7.61
C ARG A 16 -33.44 0.73 -9.04
N THR A 17 -32.39 0.10 -9.54
CA THR A 17 -32.46 -0.73 -10.74
C THR A 17 -33.02 -2.09 -10.36
N ASN A 18 -34.32 -2.30 -10.59
CA ASN A 18 -35.07 -3.54 -10.28
C ASN A 18 -34.75 -4.69 -11.27
N THR A 19 -33.48 -4.90 -11.60
CA THR A 19 -33.05 -5.95 -12.55
C THR A 19 -32.86 -7.29 -11.84
N ALA A 20 -32.98 -8.40 -12.58
CA ALA A 20 -32.70 -9.73 -12.06
C ALA A 20 -31.27 -9.82 -11.48
N ASN A 21 -30.30 -9.23 -12.18
CA ASN A 21 -28.92 -9.15 -11.72
C ASN A 21 -28.77 -8.34 -10.41
N ALA A 22 -29.52 -7.24 -10.25
CA ALA A 22 -29.48 -6.46 -9.01
C ALA A 22 -30.09 -7.24 -7.82
N LYS A 23 -31.16 -8.00 -8.04
CA LYS A 23 -31.74 -8.89 -7.02
C LYS A 23 -30.79 -10.01 -6.63
N PHE A 24 -30.18 -10.65 -7.62
CA PHE A 24 -29.21 -11.71 -7.40
C PHE A 24 -27.97 -11.21 -6.66
N ASN A 25 -27.42 -10.05 -7.06
CA ASN A 25 -26.30 -9.43 -6.35
C ASN A 25 -26.65 -9.11 -4.89
N ARG A 26 -27.88 -8.65 -4.63
CA ARG A 26 -28.36 -8.39 -3.27
C ARG A 26 -28.40 -9.67 -2.43
N GLU A 27 -28.93 -10.75 -2.99
CA GLU A 27 -28.99 -12.05 -2.31
C GLU A 27 -27.59 -12.59 -1.99
N VAL A 28 -26.63 -12.45 -2.90
CA VAL A 28 -25.23 -12.84 -2.66
C VAL A 28 -24.61 -12.01 -1.53
N ILE A 29 -24.86 -10.69 -1.49
CA ILE A 29 -24.39 -9.82 -0.40
C ILE A 29 -25.03 -10.21 0.94
N GLU A 30 -26.32 -10.50 0.97
CA GLU A 30 -27.02 -10.95 2.19
C GLU A 30 -26.41 -12.26 2.73
N ARG A 31 -26.12 -13.22 1.83
CA ARG A 31 -25.43 -14.47 2.22
C ARG A 31 -24.04 -14.22 2.79
N LEU A 32 -23.27 -13.33 2.17
CA LEU A 32 -21.95 -12.93 2.65
C LEU A 32 -22.02 -12.27 4.04
N GLN A 33 -22.99 -11.39 4.26
CA GLN A 33 -23.19 -10.73 5.56
C GLN A 33 -23.53 -11.73 6.65
N VAL A 34 -24.44 -12.67 6.39
CA VAL A 34 -24.80 -13.74 7.35
C VAL A 34 -23.60 -14.64 7.63
N ALA A 35 -22.86 -15.05 6.60
CA ALA A 35 -21.68 -15.89 6.76
C ALA A 35 -20.60 -15.20 7.61
N LEU A 36 -20.35 -13.91 7.38
CA LEU A 36 -19.40 -13.11 8.16
C LEU A 36 -19.84 -12.92 9.62
N GLN A 37 -21.14 -12.75 9.88
CA GLN A 37 -21.67 -12.67 11.24
C GLN A 37 -21.51 -13.99 12.01
N GLN A 38 -21.69 -15.12 11.32
CA GLN A 38 -21.55 -16.45 11.93
C GLN A 38 -20.09 -16.86 12.11
N ASN A 39 -19.25 -16.55 11.12
CA ASN A 39 -17.83 -16.84 11.14
C ASN A 39 -17.06 -15.70 10.45
N PRO A 40 -16.42 -14.80 11.22
CA PRO A 40 -15.63 -13.71 10.67
C PRO A 40 -14.47 -14.16 9.78
N GLU A 41 -14.00 -15.41 9.92
CA GLU A 41 -12.91 -15.99 9.13
C GLU A 41 -13.41 -16.83 7.94
N VAL A 42 -14.70 -16.75 7.60
CA VAL A 42 -15.27 -17.52 6.49
C VAL A 42 -14.58 -17.18 5.16
N ASN A 43 -14.23 -18.20 4.39
CA ASN A 43 -13.77 -18.02 3.03
C ASN A 43 -14.91 -17.45 2.17
N LEU A 44 -14.87 -16.15 1.86
CA LEU A 44 -15.94 -15.49 1.11
C LEU A 44 -16.16 -16.12 -0.29
N LEU A 45 -15.12 -16.71 -0.90
CA LEU A 45 -15.25 -17.39 -2.18
C LEU A 45 -16.11 -18.65 -2.10
N SER A 46 -16.22 -19.29 -0.93
CA SER A 46 -17.12 -20.45 -0.75
C SER A 46 -18.58 -20.05 -0.55
N VAL A 47 -18.84 -18.77 -0.22
CA VAL A 47 -20.19 -18.23 -0.04
C VAL A 47 -20.75 -17.68 -1.35
N ILE A 48 -19.89 -17.14 -2.22
CA ILE A 48 -20.26 -16.71 -3.57
C ILE A 48 -20.55 -17.97 -4.42
N PRO A 49 -21.71 -18.05 -5.10
CA PRO A 49 -22.02 -19.19 -5.97
C PRO A 49 -20.93 -19.40 -7.04
N SER A 50 -20.51 -20.65 -7.25
CA SER A 50 -19.47 -20.98 -8.22
C SER A 50 -19.86 -20.64 -9.67
N ASP A 51 -21.15 -20.52 -9.95
CA ASP A 51 -21.73 -20.12 -11.23
C ASP A 51 -22.22 -18.66 -11.24
N TYR A 52 -21.81 -17.83 -10.26
CA TYR A 52 -22.19 -16.42 -10.13
C TYR A 52 -22.03 -15.64 -11.45
N ILE A 53 -20.92 -15.86 -12.17
CA ILE A 53 -20.68 -15.25 -13.48
C ILE A 53 -21.72 -15.70 -14.51
N ASN A 54 -22.13 -16.96 -14.51
CA ASN A 54 -23.13 -17.49 -15.44
C ASN A 54 -24.55 -17.02 -15.10
N GLN A 55 -24.86 -16.87 -13.81
CA GLN A 55 -26.15 -16.33 -13.36
C GLN A 55 -26.29 -14.83 -13.66
N LEU A 56 -25.18 -14.08 -13.76
CA LEU A 56 -25.15 -12.72 -14.30
C LEU A 56 -25.35 -12.64 -15.83
N ARG A 57 -25.04 -13.72 -16.58
CA ARG A 57 -25.00 -13.81 -18.06
C ARG A 57 -26.37 -14.07 -18.72
N GLY A 58 -27.49 -13.78 -18.05
CA GLY A 58 -28.81 -13.70 -18.71
C GLY A 58 -28.94 -12.58 -19.75
N VAL A 59 -27.88 -11.80 -20.00
CA VAL A 59 -27.82 -10.66 -20.93
C VAL A 59 -26.52 -10.74 -21.73
N LYS A 60 -26.62 -10.48 -23.05
CA LYS A 60 -25.51 -10.52 -24.02
C LYS A 60 -24.24 -9.77 -23.52
N PRO A 61 -23.01 -10.26 -23.83
CA PRO A 61 -21.75 -9.76 -23.28
C PRO A 61 -21.47 -8.25 -23.43
N ASN A 62 -22.13 -7.56 -24.37
CA ASN A 62 -21.90 -6.13 -24.65
C ASN A 62 -22.84 -5.17 -23.91
N ALA A 63 -23.66 -5.63 -22.96
CA ALA A 63 -24.65 -4.78 -22.28
C ALA A 63 -24.49 -4.64 -20.76
N LEU A 64 -23.42 -5.19 -20.16
CA LEU A 64 -23.09 -4.83 -18.78
C LEU A 64 -22.52 -3.41 -18.77
N PRO A 65 -23.16 -2.44 -18.10
CA PRO A 65 -22.55 -1.13 -17.91
C PRO A 65 -21.23 -1.36 -17.17
N LYS A 66 -20.11 -0.98 -17.79
CA LYS A 66 -18.85 -0.90 -17.04
C LYS A 66 -19.11 0.04 -15.85
N PRO A 67 -18.92 -0.40 -14.60
CA PRO A 67 -19.07 0.49 -13.46
C PRO A 67 -18.12 1.67 -13.66
N LYS A 68 -18.65 2.88 -13.73
CA LYS A 68 -17.85 4.11 -13.90
C LYS A 68 -16.90 4.37 -12.72
N SER A 69 -17.03 3.61 -11.65
CA SER A 69 -16.10 3.44 -10.53
C SER A 69 -16.75 2.44 -9.58
N CYS A 70 -16.00 1.57 -8.90
CA CYS A 70 -16.54 0.85 -7.74
C CYS A 70 -17.13 1.87 -6.74
N PRO A 71 -18.36 1.69 -6.24
CA PRO A 71 -18.88 2.50 -5.15
C PRO A 71 -17.91 2.41 -3.97
N LYS A 72 -17.39 3.55 -3.51
CA LYS A 72 -16.56 3.57 -2.30
C LYS A 72 -17.44 3.08 -1.13
N PRO A 73 -16.94 2.21 -0.24
CA PRO A 73 -17.68 1.80 0.95
C PRO A 73 -18.15 3.05 1.73
N PRO A 74 -19.25 2.95 2.52
CA PRO A 74 -19.76 4.08 3.29
C PRO A 74 -18.61 4.75 4.03
N ARG A 75 -18.50 6.06 3.85
CA ARG A 75 -17.38 6.87 4.35
C ARG A 75 -17.26 6.59 5.85
N ARG A 76 -16.18 5.90 6.26
CA ARG A 76 -15.82 5.83 7.69
C ARG A 76 -15.80 7.27 8.23
N PRO A 77 -16.18 7.49 9.51
CA PRO A 77 -16.06 8.81 10.10
C PRO A 77 -14.64 9.35 9.94
N ASP A 78 -14.53 10.68 9.87
CA ASP A 78 -13.29 11.38 9.54
C ASP A 78 -12.15 10.91 10.46
N PHE A 79 -11.11 10.29 9.88
CA PHE A 79 -10.01 9.66 10.62
C PHE A 79 -9.36 10.62 11.62
N CYS A 80 -9.14 11.88 11.21
CA CYS A 80 -8.56 12.90 12.07
C CYS A 80 -9.50 13.26 13.22
N ARG A 81 -10.80 13.43 12.92
CA ARG A 81 -11.81 13.76 13.94
C ARG A 81 -11.90 12.66 14.99
N ASP A 82 -11.91 11.41 14.56
CA ASP A 82 -12.02 10.25 15.46
C ASP A 82 -10.73 10.03 16.27
N LEU A 83 -9.56 10.28 15.66
CA LEU A 83 -8.28 10.26 16.36
C LEU A 83 -8.25 11.31 17.48
N VAL A 84 -8.60 12.55 17.15
CA VAL A 84 -8.64 13.66 18.11
C VAL A 84 -9.63 13.37 19.24
N ALA A 85 -10.81 12.84 18.95
CA ALA A 85 -11.82 12.54 19.96
C ALA A 85 -11.40 11.42 20.93
N ARG A 86 -10.54 10.48 20.49
CA ARG A 86 -10.12 9.32 21.29
C ARG A 86 -8.75 9.47 21.94
N ALA A 87 -7.91 10.41 21.48
CA ALA A 87 -6.55 10.57 21.97
C ALA A 87 -6.53 10.93 23.46
N LYS A 88 -5.84 10.12 24.27
CA LYS A 88 -5.68 10.32 25.73
C LYS A 88 -4.26 10.65 26.16
N THR A 89 -3.29 10.13 25.42
CA THR A 89 -1.85 10.24 25.72
C THR A 89 -1.08 10.40 24.41
N ALA A 90 0.11 10.98 24.51
CA ALA A 90 1.06 11.09 23.41
C ALA A 90 2.47 11.08 23.98
N THR A 91 3.41 10.45 23.28
CA THR A 91 4.82 10.39 23.67
C THR A 91 5.71 10.60 22.45
N VAL A 92 6.87 11.22 22.67
CA VAL A 92 7.89 11.40 21.65
C VAL A 92 8.79 10.17 21.66
N ILE A 93 8.73 9.35 20.60
CA ILE A 93 9.52 8.11 20.48
C ILE A 93 10.94 8.40 19.98
N HIS A 94 11.06 9.34 19.04
CA HIS A 94 12.31 9.80 18.45
C HIS A 94 12.39 11.32 18.55
N GLU A 95 13.60 11.85 18.75
CA GLU A 95 13.84 13.29 18.84
C GLU A 95 13.24 14.04 17.65
N LEU A 96 12.49 15.10 17.94
CA LEU A 96 11.87 15.93 16.91
C LEU A 96 12.92 16.88 16.33
N SER A 97 12.87 17.11 15.02
CA SER A 97 13.70 18.14 14.40
C SER A 97 13.38 19.53 14.94
N GLU A 98 14.34 20.45 14.84
CA GLU A 98 14.14 21.86 15.22
C GLU A 98 12.93 22.47 14.48
N ALA A 99 12.83 22.20 13.17
CA ALA A 99 11.69 22.64 12.35
C ALA A 99 10.35 22.11 12.88
N THR A 100 10.28 20.83 13.28
CA THR A 100 9.07 20.23 13.86
C THR A 100 8.73 20.86 15.20
N THR A 101 9.73 21.05 16.06
CA THR A 101 9.55 21.65 17.39
C THR A 101 9.04 23.08 17.29
N LEU A 102 9.64 23.89 16.41
CA LEU A 102 9.22 25.27 16.14
C LEU A 102 7.84 25.35 15.46
N PHE A 103 7.49 24.37 14.65
CA PHE A 103 6.15 24.28 14.09
C PHE A 103 5.10 23.98 15.18
N LEU A 104 5.35 22.97 16.02
CA LEU A 104 4.42 22.56 17.08
C LEU A 104 4.27 23.62 18.17
N SER A 105 5.30 24.43 18.44
CA SER A 105 5.21 25.50 19.43
C SER A 105 4.16 26.57 19.12
N LYS A 106 3.74 26.69 17.85
CA LYS A 106 2.65 27.59 17.42
C LYS A 106 1.29 27.22 18.02
N TYR A 107 1.13 25.97 18.47
CA TYR A 107 -0.10 25.44 19.06
C TYR A 107 -0.06 25.35 20.60
N LEU A 108 1.02 25.84 21.22
CA LEU A 108 1.12 25.99 22.67
C LEU A 108 0.25 27.16 23.13
N GLU A 109 -0.54 26.96 24.17
CA GLU A 109 -1.28 28.06 24.80
C GLU A 109 -0.35 28.85 25.74
N PRO A 110 -0.29 30.19 25.68
CA PRO A 110 0.60 30.95 26.55
C PRO A 110 0.31 30.78 28.06
N ASN A 111 -0.95 30.50 28.43
CA ASN A 111 -1.43 30.49 29.82
C ASN A 111 -2.32 29.27 30.16
N GLY A 112 -2.18 28.15 29.43
CA GLY A 112 -2.96 26.93 29.70
C GLY A 112 -2.59 26.29 31.05
N PRO A 113 -3.45 25.44 31.65
CA PRO A 113 -3.10 24.70 32.86
C PRO A 113 -2.02 23.65 32.54
N PHE A 114 -0.76 24.06 32.53
CA PHE A 114 0.39 23.19 32.32
C PHE A 114 0.76 22.46 33.61
N GLN A 115 0.00 21.43 33.97
CA GLN A 115 0.41 20.54 35.07
C GLN A 115 0.96 19.19 34.57
N ASP A 116 0.66 18.79 33.33
CA ASP A 116 1.16 17.53 32.74
C ASP A 116 1.71 17.74 31.30
N PRO A 117 3.02 17.52 31.06
CA PRO A 117 3.62 17.53 29.73
C PRO A 117 2.93 16.62 28.71
N THR A 118 2.37 15.50 29.17
CA THR A 118 1.64 14.54 28.32
C THR A 118 0.35 15.16 27.78
N GLN A 119 -0.45 15.78 28.65
CA GLN A 119 -1.68 16.48 28.25
C GLN A 119 -1.39 17.68 27.36
N CYS A 120 -0.29 18.40 27.63
CA CYS A 120 0.18 19.47 26.77
C CYS A 120 0.44 18.97 25.33
N LEU A 121 1.18 17.86 25.18
CA LEU A 121 1.48 17.30 23.87
C LEU A 121 0.22 16.81 23.15
N VAL A 122 -0.71 16.15 23.84
CA VAL A 122 -2.00 15.73 23.27
C VAL A 122 -2.79 16.94 22.76
N ALA A 123 -2.84 18.02 23.54
CA ALA A 123 -3.56 19.24 23.15
C ALA A 123 -2.91 19.93 21.93
N VAL A 124 -1.58 20.04 21.90
CA VAL A 124 -0.81 20.58 20.76
C VAL A 124 -1.10 19.77 19.49
N LEU A 125 -0.97 18.45 19.56
CA LEU A 125 -1.23 17.56 18.42
C LEU A 125 -2.69 17.62 17.97
N THR A 126 -3.63 17.69 18.91
CA THR A 126 -5.07 17.83 18.63
C THR A 126 -5.37 19.09 17.81
N ARG A 127 -4.83 20.24 18.23
CA ARG A 127 -5.00 21.51 17.51
C ARG A 127 -4.34 21.46 16.14
N MET A 128 -3.14 20.90 16.06
CA MET A 128 -2.41 20.73 14.80
C MET A 128 -3.20 19.85 13.81
N ILE A 129 -3.66 18.68 14.24
CA ILE A 129 -4.40 17.73 13.41
C ILE A 129 -5.71 18.34 12.91
N SER A 130 -6.41 19.08 13.78
CA SER A 130 -7.69 19.71 13.44
C SER A 130 -7.55 20.89 12.49
N GLY A 131 -6.40 21.60 12.53
CA GLY A 131 -6.16 22.81 11.73
C GLY A 131 -5.37 22.59 10.44
N SER A 132 -4.80 21.41 10.22
CA SER A 132 -3.94 21.12 9.06
C SER A 132 -4.73 20.63 7.85
N GLU A 133 -4.31 20.99 6.66
CA GLU A 133 -4.90 20.53 5.40
C GLU A 133 -4.56 19.05 5.14
N LYS A 134 -5.53 18.25 4.71
CA LYS A 134 -5.29 16.87 4.27
C LYS A 134 -4.77 16.83 2.83
N VAL A 135 -3.51 16.43 2.65
CA VAL A 135 -2.91 16.24 1.32
C VAL A 135 -3.28 14.86 0.76
N TRP A 136 -3.44 13.87 1.64
CA TRP A 136 -3.81 12.51 1.28
C TRP A 136 -4.52 11.81 2.45
N GLU A 137 -5.50 10.95 2.15
CA GLU A 137 -6.21 10.14 3.14
C GLU A 137 -6.54 8.76 2.55
N GLY A 138 -6.14 7.70 3.26
CA GLY A 138 -6.47 6.32 2.94
C GLY A 138 -7.33 5.72 4.06
N GLN A 139 -8.46 5.10 3.70
CA GLN A 139 -9.45 4.59 4.67
C GLN A 139 -8.89 3.61 5.71
N THR A 140 -7.82 2.89 5.38
CA THR A 140 -7.15 1.91 6.24
C THR A 140 -5.69 2.24 6.53
N ARG A 141 -5.10 3.15 5.75
CA ARG A 141 -3.65 3.45 5.78
C ARG A 141 -3.32 4.73 6.54
N GLY A 142 -4.32 5.55 6.89
CA GLY A 142 -4.14 6.78 7.65
C GLY A 142 -4.21 8.03 6.79
N VAL A 143 -3.52 9.10 7.19
CA VAL A 143 -3.65 10.43 6.61
C VAL A 143 -2.30 11.15 6.55
N VAL A 144 -2.12 12.00 5.56
CA VAL A 144 -0.98 12.93 5.45
C VAL A 144 -1.50 14.35 5.50
N LEU A 145 -1.02 15.11 6.49
CA LEU A 145 -1.40 16.49 6.73
C LEU A 145 -0.28 17.43 6.28
N LYS A 146 -0.63 18.51 5.56
CA LYS A 146 0.27 19.63 5.29
C LYS A 146 0.35 20.48 6.55
N CYS A 147 1.51 20.48 7.19
CA CYS A 147 1.77 21.28 8.37
C CYS A 147 2.16 22.71 7.98
N ASP A 148 3.14 22.85 7.08
CA ASP A 148 3.53 24.13 6.47
C ASP A 148 4.13 23.91 5.07
N GLU A 149 4.86 24.89 4.53
CA GLU A 149 5.47 24.80 3.20
C GLU A 149 6.62 23.79 3.09
N ASN A 150 7.19 23.35 4.21
CA ASN A 150 8.32 22.43 4.25
C ASN A 150 8.07 21.18 5.10
N LEU A 151 6.92 21.07 5.78
CA LEU A 151 6.63 20.01 6.74
C LEU A 151 5.29 19.33 6.46
N VAL A 152 5.30 18.00 6.51
CA VAL A 152 4.10 17.15 6.55
C VAL A 152 4.11 16.25 7.76
N ALA A 153 2.93 15.89 8.25
CA ALA A 153 2.72 14.85 9.23
C ALA A 153 2.03 13.64 8.58
N LYS A 154 2.74 12.51 8.47
CA LYS A 154 2.16 11.20 8.10
C LYS A 154 1.67 10.52 9.37
N ILE A 155 0.36 10.31 9.46
CA ILE A 155 -0.32 9.70 10.59
C ILE A 155 -0.83 8.33 10.17
N ILE A 156 -0.31 7.28 10.80
CA ILE A 156 -0.62 5.88 10.47
C ILE A 156 -1.03 5.12 11.73
N SER A 157 -1.97 4.20 11.57
CA SER A 157 -2.30 3.24 12.63
C SER A 157 -1.16 2.26 12.82
N SER A 158 -0.77 2.02 14.08
CA SER A 158 0.33 1.11 14.43
C SER A 158 -0.13 -0.32 14.67
N ASN A 159 -1.43 -0.53 14.81
CA ASN A 159 -2.05 -1.80 15.11
C ASN A 159 -3.44 -1.92 14.44
N ASP A 160 -3.90 -3.16 14.30
CA ASP A 160 -5.14 -3.49 13.60
C ASP A 160 -6.42 -3.05 14.34
N ASP A 161 -6.31 -2.80 15.65
CA ASP A 161 -7.39 -2.29 16.51
C ASP A 161 -7.43 -0.75 16.57
N TYR A 162 -6.53 -0.05 15.84
CA TYR A 162 -6.50 1.41 15.72
C TYR A 162 -6.45 2.14 17.08
N THR A 163 -5.87 1.48 18.08
CA THR A 163 -5.68 2.04 19.43
C THR A 163 -4.40 2.85 19.51
N ASP A 164 -3.37 2.45 18.77
CA ASP A 164 -2.10 3.16 18.69
C ASP A 164 -1.92 3.79 17.32
N VAL A 165 -1.50 5.06 17.32
CA VAL A 165 -1.22 5.83 16.11
C VAL A 165 0.18 6.41 16.18
N ARG A 166 0.92 6.29 15.07
CA ARG A 166 2.23 6.91 14.89
C ARG A 166 2.09 8.14 14.02
N ILE A 167 2.72 9.22 14.47
CA ILE A 167 2.85 10.45 13.71
C ILE A 167 4.33 10.60 13.35
N MET A 168 4.60 10.70 12.05
CA MET A 168 5.93 10.95 11.51
C MET A 168 5.94 12.30 10.82
N PHE A 169 6.82 13.18 11.27
CA PHE A 169 7.05 14.47 10.64
C PHE A 169 8.15 14.33 9.59
N MET A 170 7.88 14.81 8.39
CA MET A 170 8.74 14.63 7.22
C MET A 170 8.80 15.92 6.41
N THR A 171 9.85 16.09 5.62
CA THR A 171 9.93 17.21 4.67
C THR A 171 8.80 17.12 3.64
N TYR A 172 8.09 18.23 3.43
CA TYR A 172 7.11 18.34 2.37
C TYR A 172 7.81 18.54 1.02
N PHE A 173 7.42 17.74 0.02
CA PHE A 173 7.81 17.97 -1.37
C PHE A 173 6.66 18.72 -2.06
N PRO A 174 6.83 20.02 -2.41
CA PRO A 174 5.82 20.80 -3.14
C PRO A 174 5.81 20.39 -4.63
N CYS A 175 5.47 19.14 -4.88
CA CYS A 175 5.58 18.46 -6.18
C CYS A 175 4.33 17.59 -6.41
N ILE A 176 4.14 17.16 -7.66
CA ILE A 176 3.09 16.20 -7.99
C ILE A 176 3.65 14.78 -8.06
N THR A 177 2.79 13.78 -7.88
CA THR A 177 3.17 12.40 -8.15
C THR A 177 3.36 12.19 -9.65
N LEU A 178 4.25 11.28 -10.02
CA LEU A 178 4.44 10.87 -11.40
C LEU A 178 3.14 10.29 -11.98
N GLU A 179 2.32 9.64 -11.16
CA GLU A 179 0.97 9.18 -11.53
C GLU A 179 0.08 10.31 -12.04
N LYS A 180 0.07 11.47 -11.37
CA LYS A 180 -0.71 12.63 -11.79
C LYS A 180 -0.15 13.26 -13.07
N ALA A 181 1.17 13.27 -13.22
CA ALA A 181 1.82 13.80 -14.41
C ALA A 181 1.74 12.86 -15.63
N TRP A 182 1.59 11.55 -15.41
CA TRP A 182 1.88 10.51 -16.42
C TRP A 182 1.15 10.70 -17.75
N GLY A 183 -0.12 11.12 -17.68
CA GLY A 183 -0.97 11.32 -18.85
C GLY A 183 -0.58 12.52 -19.72
N SER A 184 0.20 13.48 -19.19
CA SER A 184 0.68 14.64 -19.94
C SER A 184 2.12 14.51 -20.45
N LEU A 185 2.83 13.44 -20.06
CA LEU A 185 4.22 13.24 -20.45
C LEU A 185 4.34 12.75 -21.89
N THR A 186 5.27 13.33 -22.63
CA THR A 186 5.71 12.81 -23.92
C THR A 186 6.52 11.53 -23.75
N HIS A 187 6.80 10.84 -24.86
CA HIS A 187 7.73 9.71 -24.84
C HIS A 187 9.10 10.10 -24.29
N ASP A 188 9.64 11.25 -24.73
CA ASP A 188 10.96 11.72 -24.34
C ASP A 188 11.01 12.07 -22.85
N ASP A 189 9.95 12.69 -22.31
CA ASP A 189 9.84 12.94 -20.86
C ASP A 189 9.88 11.63 -20.06
N LYS A 190 9.14 10.61 -20.51
CA LYS A 190 9.12 9.30 -19.82
C LYS A 190 10.48 8.61 -19.88
N VAL A 191 11.21 8.74 -21.00
CA VAL A 191 12.58 8.22 -21.15
C VAL A 191 13.55 8.96 -20.22
N LEU A 192 13.46 10.29 -20.11
CA LEU A 192 14.29 11.08 -19.19
C LEU A 192 14.02 10.68 -17.73
N ILE A 193 12.77 10.50 -17.34
CA ILE A 193 12.40 10.04 -16.00
C ILE A 193 12.90 8.61 -15.75
N GLN A 194 12.79 7.72 -16.73
CA GLN A 194 13.34 6.36 -16.64
C GLN A 194 14.85 6.37 -16.36
N GLN A 195 15.61 7.22 -17.06
CA GLN A 195 17.06 7.37 -16.86
C GLN A 195 17.38 7.88 -15.44
N GLN A 196 16.70 8.93 -14.99
CA GLN A 196 16.87 9.48 -13.64
C GLN A 196 16.60 8.43 -12.55
N LEU A 197 15.51 7.66 -12.69
CA LEU A 197 15.18 6.59 -11.76
C LEU A 197 16.21 5.47 -11.78
N ASP A 198 16.72 5.09 -12.96
CA ASP A 198 17.76 4.07 -13.08
C ASP A 198 19.05 4.49 -12.38
N GLU A 199 19.46 5.75 -12.54
CA GLU A 199 20.61 6.30 -11.82
C GLU A 199 20.41 6.29 -10.30
N ILE A 200 19.23 6.72 -9.82
CA ILE A 200 18.90 6.74 -8.39
C ILE A 200 18.93 5.33 -7.81
N PHE A 201 18.25 4.36 -8.45
CA PHE A 201 18.19 3.00 -7.95
C PHE A 201 19.53 2.26 -8.10
N CYS A 202 20.33 2.55 -9.12
CA CYS A 202 21.69 2.03 -9.22
C CYS A 202 22.55 2.51 -8.06
N LYS A 203 22.48 3.81 -7.69
CA LYS A 203 23.18 4.35 -6.51
C LYS A 203 22.69 3.68 -5.23
N LEU A 204 21.38 3.54 -5.06
CA LEU A 204 20.79 2.88 -3.90
C LEU A 204 21.27 1.42 -3.75
N ARG A 205 21.36 0.70 -4.86
CA ARG A 205 21.79 -0.71 -4.91
C ARG A 205 23.29 -0.92 -4.67
N GLN A 206 24.07 0.16 -4.55
CA GLN A 206 25.43 0.09 -4.03
C GLN A 206 25.45 -0.22 -2.52
N LEU A 207 24.35 0.04 -1.81
CA LEU A 207 24.17 -0.40 -0.43
C LEU A 207 24.02 -1.92 -0.40
N LYS A 208 25.08 -2.61 0.05
CA LYS A 208 25.12 -4.06 0.20
C LYS A 208 24.92 -4.45 1.66
N ASN A 209 24.27 -5.59 1.88
CA ASN A 209 24.06 -6.14 3.23
C ASN A 209 25.25 -6.99 3.73
N ASN A 210 26.27 -7.26 2.90
CA ASN A 210 27.48 -8.02 3.24
C ASN A 210 27.25 -9.31 4.07
N GLY A 211 26.19 -10.07 3.76
CA GLY A 211 25.80 -11.30 4.48
C GLY A 211 24.92 -11.09 5.72
N GLY A 212 24.45 -9.86 5.94
CA GLY A 212 23.49 -9.51 6.99
C GLY A 212 22.09 -10.06 6.76
N ARG A 213 21.19 -9.79 7.73
CA ARG A 213 19.79 -10.22 7.70
C ARG A 213 19.05 -9.54 6.55
N MET A 214 18.39 -10.31 5.71
CA MET A 214 17.49 -9.80 4.66
C MET A 214 16.18 -9.29 5.23
N GLY A 215 15.53 -8.41 4.46
CA GLY A 215 14.28 -7.76 4.84
C GLY A 215 14.47 -6.33 5.34
N GLY A 216 13.47 -5.84 6.06
CA GLY A 216 13.46 -4.49 6.62
C GLY A 216 14.63 -4.22 7.56
N VAL A 217 15.08 -2.96 7.57
CA VAL A 217 16.25 -2.50 8.35
C VAL A 217 16.01 -2.47 9.86
N GLY A 218 14.75 -2.51 10.30
CA GLY A 218 14.36 -2.65 11.70
C GLY A 218 14.42 -4.09 12.21
N GLY A 219 14.86 -5.05 11.38
CA GLY A 219 14.97 -6.46 11.75
C GLY A 219 13.67 -7.23 11.59
N GLU A 220 12.67 -6.67 10.91
CA GLU A 220 11.35 -7.24 10.63
C GLU A 220 11.45 -8.54 9.81
N GLY A 221 12.60 -8.79 9.18
CA GLY A 221 12.83 -9.94 8.34
C GLY A 221 12.16 -9.79 6.98
N VAL A 222 12.17 -10.88 6.22
CA VAL A 222 11.66 -10.91 4.86
C VAL A 222 10.13 -10.93 4.90
N LYS A 223 9.52 -9.94 4.24
CA LYS A 223 8.07 -9.86 4.05
C LYS A 223 7.68 -10.15 2.59
N GLU A 224 6.62 -10.93 2.40
CA GLU A 224 5.88 -11.05 1.14
C GLU A 224 4.41 -10.72 1.44
N ASP A 225 4.13 -9.41 1.46
CA ASP A 225 2.89 -8.84 1.99
C ASP A 225 1.63 -9.23 1.18
N HIS A 226 1.79 -9.50 -0.13
CA HIS A 226 0.65 -9.48 -1.05
C HIS A 226 -0.29 -10.67 -1.05
N ARG A 227 -0.02 -11.74 -0.30
CA ARG A 227 -0.95 -12.89 -0.27
C ARG A 227 -1.48 -13.26 1.09
N PHE A 228 -0.69 -13.12 2.16
CA PHE A 228 -1.09 -13.61 3.49
C PHE A 228 -0.36 -12.92 4.66
N SER A 229 0.20 -11.71 4.47
CA SER A 229 1.16 -11.14 5.44
C SER A 229 2.25 -12.17 5.79
N HIS A 230 2.80 -12.84 4.76
CA HIS A 230 3.76 -13.92 4.98
C HIS A 230 5.11 -13.30 5.33
N SER A 231 5.48 -13.43 6.59
CA SER A 231 6.75 -12.93 7.13
C SER A 231 7.65 -14.08 7.55
N SER A 232 8.95 -13.92 7.36
CA SER A 232 9.93 -14.94 7.75
C SER A 232 9.93 -15.14 9.26
N LYS A 233 9.67 -16.38 9.72
CA LYS A 233 9.79 -16.76 11.14
C LYS A 233 11.24 -16.87 11.62
N GLY A 234 12.18 -17.09 10.69
CA GLY A 234 13.61 -17.24 10.96
C GLY A 234 14.45 -16.18 10.25
N ILE A 235 15.72 -16.07 10.65
CA ILE A 235 16.67 -15.16 10.03
C ILE A 235 17.07 -15.71 8.66
N ILE A 236 16.84 -14.91 7.62
CA ILE A 236 17.27 -15.18 6.25
C ILE A 236 18.49 -14.32 5.97
N THR A 237 19.60 -14.93 5.56
CA THR A 237 20.85 -14.24 5.21
C THR A 237 21.38 -14.59 3.83
N THR A 238 20.89 -15.69 3.22
CA THR A 238 21.35 -16.14 1.88
C THR A 238 20.26 -16.09 0.81
N PRO A 239 20.60 -15.80 -0.45
CA PRO A 239 19.64 -15.84 -1.55
C PRO A 239 18.95 -17.21 -1.72
N GLU A 240 19.61 -18.30 -1.35
CA GLU A 240 19.03 -19.64 -1.28
C GLU A 240 17.91 -19.72 -0.24
N GLN A 241 18.15 -19.25 0.98
CA GLN A 241 17.13 -19.21 2.03
C GLN A 241 15.95 -18.30 1.63
N PHE A 242 16.23 -17.17 0.99
CA PHE A 242 15.18 -16.30 0.45
C PHE A 242 14.34 -17.00 -0.62
N LYS A 243 14.98 -17.74 -1.53
CA LYS A 243 14.28 -18.57 -2.51
C LYS A 243 13.41 -19.61 -1.80
N ASP A 244 13.93 -20.30 -0.78
CA ASP A 244 13.15 -21.28 -0.01
C ASP A 244 11.92 -20.66 0.64
N PHE A 245 12.09 -19.53 1.31
CA PHE A 245 11.01 -18.75 1.89
C PHE A 245 9.94 -18.39 0.84
N ARG A 246 10.35 -17.89 -0.33
CA ARG A 246 9.40 -17.54 -1.39
C ARG A 246 8.55 -18.72 -1.82
N PHE A 247 9.09 -19.93 -1.84
CA PHE A 247 8.35 -21.15 -2.21
C PHE A 247 7.58 -21.77 -1.04
N SER A 248 7.79 -21.34 0.20
CA SER A 248 7.02 -21.82 1.35
C SER A 248 5.63 -21.18 1.49
N VAL A 249 5.36 -20.12 0.73
CA VAL A 249 4.10 -19.33 0.81
C VAL A 249 2.86 -20.16 0.44
N SER A 250 3.02 -21.20 -0.38
CA SER A 250 1.90 -21.97 -0.93
C SER A 250 1.77 -23.35 -0.31
N GLN A 251 1.01 -23.47 0.78
CA GLN A 251 0.65 -24.77 1.36
C GLN A 251 -0.25 -25.62 0.44
N ALA A 252 -0.89 -25.00 -0.56
CA ALA A 252 -1.79 -25.68 -1.50
C ALA A 252 -1.08 -26.45 -2.63
N ALA A 253 0.22 -26.22 -2.86
CA ALA A 253 0.96 -26.83 -3.95
C ALA A 253 1.72 -28.08 -3.49
N SER A 254 1.69 -29.16 -4.27
CA SER A 254 2.44 -30.38 -3.94
C SER A 254 3.95 -30.15 -4.01
N THR A 255 4.72 -30.92 -3.22
CA THR A 255 6.19 -30.86 -3.22
C THR A 255 6.80 -31.09 -4.61
N SER A 256 6.21 -32.00 -5.39
CA SER A 256 6.66 -32.27 -6.77
C SER A 256 6.44 -31.06 -7.69
N TRP A 257 5.32 -30.36 -7.55
CA TRP A 257 5.03 -29.15 -8.30
C TRP A 257 6.00 -28.02 -7.93
N ILE A 258 6.23 -27.79 -6.63
CA ILE A 258 7.20 -26.81 -6.14
C ILE A 258 8.61 -27.14 -6.68
N THR A 259 9.00 -28.41 -6.66
CA THR A 259 10.31 -28.86 -7.17
C THR A 259 10.45 -28.61 -8.68
N PHE A 260 9.40 -28.90 -9.46
CA PHE A 260 9.35 -28.63 -10.88
C PHE A 260 9.54 -27.13 -11.18
N PHE A 261 8.80 -26.24 -10.51
CA PHE A 261 8.95 -24.79 -10.69
C PHE A 261 10.36 -24.28 -10.33
N ARG A 262 10.92 -24.83 -9.24
CA ARG A 262 12.27 -24.48 -8.80
C ARG A 262 13.35 -24.88 -9.80
N SER A 263 13.12 -25.92 -10.60
CA SER A 263 14.09 -26.39 -11.61
C SER A 263 14.34 -25.38 -12.75
N PHE A 264 13.39 -24.49 -13.03
CA PHE A 264 13.52 -23.44 -14.04
C PHE A 264 14.33 -22.23 -13.57
N LEU A 265 14.57 -22.11 -12.26
CA LEU A 265 15.23 -20.94 -11.69
C LEU A 265 16.76 -21.11 -11.68
N PRO A 266 17.53 -20.11 -12.14
CA PRO A 266 18.97 -20.15 -11.99
C PRO A 266 19.35 -20.17 -10.50
N ARG A 267 20.49 -20.79 -10.19
CA ARG A 267 21.09 -20.68 -8.85
C ARG A 267 21.31 -19.19 -8.56
N PRO A 268 20.83 -18.70 -7.41
CA PRO A 268 21.08 -17.31 -7.08
C PRO A 268 22.57 -17.12 -6.87
N LYS A 269 23.12 -16.13 -7.56
CA LYS A 269 24.53 -15.71 -7.45
C LYS A 269 24.60 -14.24 -7.04
N GLU A 270 23.46 -13.58 -6.96
CA GLU A 270 23.35 -12.14 -6.85
C GLU A 270 23.51 -11.69 -5.39
N ASP A 271 24.23 -10.59 -5.20
CA ASP A 271 24.36 -9.93 -3.90
C ASP A 271 23.01 -9.39 -3.43
N CYS A 272 22.87 -9.25 -2.11
CA CYS A 272 21.76 -8.51 -1.53
C CYS A 272 22.02 -7.01 -1.63
N VAL A 273 21.06 -6.31 -2.21
CA VAL A 273 21.05 -4.87 -2.41
C VAL A 273 19.91 -4.25 -1.63
N PHE A 274 20.04 -2.97 -1.31
CA PHE A 274 18.91 -2.23 -0.78
C PHE A 274 17.89 -1.96 -1.89
N THR A 275 16.63 -2.32 -1.65
CA THR A 275 15.51 -2.20 -2.59
C THR A 275 14.40 -1.35 -1.99
N HIS A 276 13.64 -0.67 -2.84
CA HIS A 276 12.45 0.07 -2.43
C HIS A 276 11.26 -0.87 -2.17
N GLY A 277 11.07 -1.89 -3.00
CA GLY A 277 10.03 -2.92 -2.82
C GLY A 277 8.64 -2.58 -3.37
N ASP A 278 8.28 -1.29 -3.43
CA ASP A 278 7.02 -0.76 -3.99
C ASP A 278 7.24 0.38 -5.02
N VAL A 279 7.90 0.10 -6.15
CA VAL A 279 8.19 1.11 -7.20
C VAL A 279 6.99 1.31 -8.16
N ARG A 280 6.10 2.26 -7.82
CA ARG A 280 4.95 2.70 -8.65
C ARG A 280 4.96 4.20 -8.93
N LEU A 281 4.23 4.59 -9.97
CA LEU A 281 3.99 6.00 -10.34
C LEU A 281 3.51 6.86 -9.16
N ALA A 282 2.68 6.33 -8.26
CA ALA A 282 2.16 7.05 -7.11
C ALA A 282 3.21 7.34 -6.02
N ASN A 283 4.32 6.61 -6.01
CA ASN A 283 5.39 6.71 -5.01
C ASN A 283 6.60 7.53 -5.52
N ILE A 284 6.51 8.10 -6.72
CA ILE A 284 7.55 8.92 -7.35
C ILE A 284 7.04 10.35 -7.44
N MET A 285 7.83 11.31 -6.95
CA MET A 285 7.52 12.73 -6.99
C MET A 285 8.29 13.40 -8.11
N VAL A 286 7.61 14.24 -8.91
CA VAL A 286 8.22 14.98 -10.02
C VAL A 286 7.85 16.46 -9.98
N LYS A 287 8.74 17.28 -10.55
CA LYS A 287 8.54 18.70 -10.81
C LYS A 287 9.14 19.06 -12.16
N THR A 288 8.85 20.24 -12.67
CA THR A 288 9.58 20.82 -13.79
C THR A 288 10.78 21.61 -13.27
N ASP A 289 11.92 21.51 -13.93
CA ASP A 289 13.04 22.44 -13.73
C ASP A 289 12.82 23.75 -14.52
N ASP A 290 13.83 24.64 -14.47
CA ASP A 290 13.78 25.96 -15.13
C ASP A 290 13.70 25.85 -16.67
N ASP A 291 14.12 24.71 -17.23
CA ASP A 291 14.09 24.39 -18.66
C ASP A 291 12.81 23.64 -19.07
N ASN A 292 11.82 23.56 -18.17
CA ASN A 292 10.57 22.80 -18.32
C ASN A 292 10.73 21.28 -18.48
N ASN A 293 11.87 20.71 -18.10
CA ASN A 293 12.05 19.26 -18.10
C ASN A 293 11.49 18.65 -16.82
N PHE A 294 10.88 17.47 -16.94
CA PHE A 294 10.44 16.72 -15.77
C PHE A 294 11.64 16.09 -15.05
N VAL A 295 11.79 16.46 -13.77
CA VAL A 295 12.83 15.94 -12.89
C VAL A 295 12.23 15.18 -11.72
N VAL A 296 12.83 14.04 -11.38
CA VAL A 296 12.49 13.25 -10.19
C VAL A 296 12.97 14.03 -8.96
N SER A 297 12.02 14.46 -8.15
CA SER A 297 12.29 15.26 -6.95
C SER A 297 12.29 14.44 -5.66
N GLY A 298 11.75 13.22 -5.69
CA GLY A 298 11.69 12.36 -4.50
C GLY A 298 11.09 10.99 -4.77
N ILE A 299 11.41 10.04 -3.89
CA ILE A 299 10.83 8.70 -3.84
C ILE A 299 10.28 8.50 -2.42
N ILE A 300 9.03 8.10 -2.31
CA ILE A 300 8.29 7.99 -1.05
C ILE A 300 7.74 6.58 -0.86
N ASP A 301 7.20 6.30 0.33
CA ASP A 301 6.54 5.03 0.68
C ASP A 301 7.49 3.82 0.76
N TRP A 302 8.55 3.97 1.55
CA TRP A 302 9.60 2.96 1.81
C TRP A 302 9.18 1.82 2.76
N GLU A 303 7.88 1.58 2.94
CA GLU A 303 7.35 0.59 3.92
C GLU A 303 7.76 -0.86 3.59
N ASP A 304 7.94 -1.15 2.30
CA ASP A 304 8.38 -2.44 1.75
C ASP A 304 9.89 -2.51 1.47
N SER A 305 10.64 -1.49 1.90
CA SER A 305 12.07 -1.40 1.64
C SER A 305 12.88 -2.35 2.52
N GLY A 306 14.06 -2.72 2.03
CA GLY A 306 14.94 -3.61 2.76
C GLY A 306 16.06 -4.18 1.91
N PHE A 307 16.85 -5.07 2.51
CA PHE A 307 17.89 -5.80 1.80
C PHE A 307 17.36 -7.10 1.23
N TYR A 308 17.37 -7.20 -0.10
CA TYR A 308 16.87 -8.35 -0.85
C TYR A 308 17.81 -8.69 -2.03
N PRO A 309 17.70 -9.89 -2.61
CA PRO A 309 18.45 -10.20 -3.84
C PRO A 309 18.12 -9.21 -4.96
N GLU A 310 19.11 -8.87 -5.79
CA GLU A 310 18.99 -7.87 -6.88
C GLU A 310 17.74 -8.03 -7.76
N TYR A 311 17.32 -9.27 -8.02
CA TYR A 311 16.17 -9.60 -8.85
C TYR A 311 14.81 -9.35 -8.19
N PHE A 312 14.77 -9.05 -6.89
CA PHE A 312 13.54 -8.98 -6.10
C PHE A 312 12.50 -8.05 -6.74
N GLU A 313 12.90 -6.80 -6.99
CA GLU A 313 12.01 -5.79 -7.61
C GLU A 313 11.62 -6.17 -9.03
N SER A 314 12.52 -6.76 -9.81
CA SER A 314 12.20 -7.28 -11.15
C SER A 314 11.11 -8.33 -11.15
N THR A 315 10.97 -9.09 -10.06
CA THR A 315 9.89 -10.05 -9.92
C THR A 315 8.60 -9.46 -9.36
N ARG A 316 8.62 -8.22 -8.84
CA ARG A 316 7.49 -7.52 -8.21
C ARG A 316 6.79 -6.50 -9.10
N VAL A 317 7.48 -5.97 -10.11
CA VAL A 317 6.98 -4.90 -11.00
C VAL A 317 5.51 -5.05 -11.41
N LEU A 318 5.06 -6.22 -11.88
CA LEU A 318 3.68 -6.38 -12.37
C LEU A 318 2.65 -6.83 -11.31
N TYR A 319 3.04 -6.98 -10.04
CA TYR A 319 2.08 -7.20 -8.95
C TYR A 319 1.37 -5.93 -8.54
N MET A 320 1.98 -4.79 -8.84
CA MET A 320 1.53 -3.48 -8.42
C MET A 320 0.55 -2.82 -9.40
N PHE A 321 0.16 -3.52 -10.48
CA PHE A 321 -0.64 -2.95 -11.56
C PHE A 321 -1.83 -3.81 -11.92
N CYS A 322 -2.98 -3.16 -12.08
CA CYS A 322 -4.18 -3.77 -12.63
C CYS A 322 -4.00 -3.90 -14.15
N MET A 323 -4.07 -5.12 -14.67
CA MET A 323 -4.01 -5.37 -16.13
C MET A 323 -5.17 -4.71 -16.89
N ASP A 324 -6.20 -4.23 -16.18
CA ASP A 324 -7.36 -3.55 -16.76
C ASP A 324 -7.18 -2.03 -16.90
N SER A 325 -5.99 -1.49 -16.58
CA SER A 325 -5.64 -0.08 -16.77
C SER A 325 -4.72 0.12 -17.98
N ASP A 326 -5.09 1.05 -18.87
CA ASP A 326 -4.30 1.42 -20.06
C ASP A 326 -3.16 2.38 -19.68
N VAL A 327 -2.22 1.89 -18.87
CA VAL A 327 -1.07 2.66 -18.39
C VAL A 327 0.22 2.00 -18.87
N ASP A 328 0.96 2.69 -19.74
CA ASP A 328 2.18 2.21 -20.40
C ASP A 328 3.45 2.24 -19.52
N TRP A 329 3.32 2.43 -18.20
CA TRP A 329 4.44 2.51 -17.25
C TRP A 329 5.46 1.38 -17.38
N TYR A 330 5.00 0.16 -17.68
CA TYR A 330 5.84 -1.02 -17.85
C TYR A 330 6.89 -0.88 -18.96
N ALA A 331 6.68 0.00 -19.93
CA ALA A 331 7.64 0.27 -21.00
C ALA A 331 8.80 1.19 -20.53
N TYR A 332 8.64 1.89 -19.42
CA TYR A 332 9.58 2.92 -18.92
C TYR A 332 10.15 2.59 -17.54
N LEU A 333 10.20 1.31 -17.19
CA LEU A 333 10.80 0.85 -15.95
C LEU A 333 12.33 1.08 -15.97
N PRO A 334 12.93 1.47 -14.84
CA PRO A 334 14.39 1.53 -14.72
C PRO A 334 15.04 0.19 -15.12
N ALA A 335 16.13 0.26 -15.88
CA ALA A 335 16.81 -0.93 -16.40
C ALA A 335 17.28 -1.87 -15.28
N CYS A 336 17.72 -1.32 -14.15
CA CYS A 336 18.18 -2.07 -12.99
C CYS A 336 17.07 -2.92 -12.34
N ILE A 337 15.80 -2.49 -12.45
CA ILE A 337 14.65 -3.22 -11.91
C ILE A 337 13.82 -3.91 -12.99
N SER A 338 14.17 -3.75 -14.27
CA SER A 338 13.39 -4.30 -15.37
C SER A 338 13.27 -5.84 -15.30
N PRO A 339 12.08 -6.41 -15.54
CA PRO A 339 11.90 -7.85 -15.72
C PRO A 339 12.83 -8.47 -16.78
N ALA A 340 13.25 -7.68 -17.79
CA ALA A 340 14.16 -8.12 -18.84
C ALA A 340 15.56 -8.51 -18.31
N ARG A 341 15.95 -8.03 -17.13
CA ARG A 341 17.22 -8.41 -16.47
C ARG A 341 17.15 -9.81 -15.87
N HIS A 342 15.96 -10.24 -15.44
CA HIS A 342 15.74 -11.55 -14.82
C HIS A 342 14.48 -12.25 -15.37
N PRO A 343 14.39 -12.47 -16.69
CA PRO A 343 13.14 -12.85 -17.36
C PRO A 343 12.63 -14.22 -16.88
N MET A 344 13.53 -15.19 -16.68
CA MET A 344 13.17 -16.51 -16.15
C MET A 344 12.58 -16.41 -14.74
N ARG A 345 13.17 -15.59 -13.86
CA ARG A 345 12.68 -15.42 -12.49
C ARG A 345 11.30 -14.76 -12.49
N TRP A 346 11.11 -13.75 -13.33
CA TRP A 346 9.84 -13.05 -13.47
C TRP A 346 8.75 -13.97 -14.06
N LEU A 347 9.00 -14.67 -15.16
CA LEU A 347 8.04 -15.59 -15.80
C LEU A 347 7.60 -16.72 -14.86
N VAL A 348 8.56 -17.38 -14.19
CA VAL A 348 8.26 -18.46 -13.23
C VAL A 348 7.41 -17.92 -12.07
N ASN A 349 7.73 -16.72 -11.59
CA ASN A 349 6.95 -16.09 -10.52
C ASN A 349 5.52 -15.79 -10.98
N ARG A 350 5.33 -15.24 -12.18
CA ARG A 350 4.01 -14.99 -12.79
C ARG A 350 3.19 -16.26 -12.99
N LEU A 351 3.78 -17.30 -13.58
CA LEU A 351 3.10 -18.58 -13.80
C LEU A 351 2.64 -19.18 -12.47
N ARG A 352 3.50 -19.15 -11.45
CA ARG A 352 3.18 -19.63 -10.11
C ARG A 352 1.97 -18.91 -9.52
N GLU A 353 1.85 -17.60 -9.72
CA GLU A 353 0.69 -16.84 -9.20
C GLU A 353 -0.61 -17.25 -9.88
N HIS A 354 -0.59 -17.35 -11.21
CA HIS A 354 -1.76 -17.76 -11.98
C HIS A 354 -2.24 -19.18 -11.63
N THR A 355 -1.35 -20.05 -11.17
CA THR A 355 -1.69 -21.44 -10.81
C THR A 355 -2.13 -21.65 -9.36
N ILE A 356 -1.88 -20.68 -8.47
CA ILE A 356 -2.19 -20.79 -7.04
C ILE A 356 -3.44 -19.97 -6.67
N ASN A 357 -3.92 -19.11 -7.58
CA ASN A 357 -5.15 -18.32 -7.44
C ASN A 357 -6.41 -19.14 -7.73
#